data_AF-A0A0L0BM18-F1
#
_entry.id   AF-A0A0L0BM18-F1
#
_cell.length_a   1.000
_cell.length_b   1.000
_cell.length_c   1.000
_cell.angle_alpha   90.00
_cell.angle_beta   90.00
_cell.angle_gamma   90.00
#
_symmetry.space_group_name_H-M   'P 1'
#
loop_
_entity.id
_entity.type
_entity.pdbx_description
1 polymer ?
#
loop_
_entity_poly.entity_id
_entity_poly.type
_entity_poly.pdbx_seq_one_letter_code
_entity_poly.pdbx_strand_id
1 'polypeptide(L)'
;MTFLRQNLLLSYVGYVRYGMVLLCALATLYMQLHNRKAIMDCVNRMLKSRNILQMNINNDNRSHKRVIWCIMAKCLTILLQFLWIIFLILNDKASKRFWYLLTLLYVQYCQLILMTTLNSLYYGNWVIALITQELNHKLLDILKQLKFVTYHRTGYHKYRYQYLCHQLEQVLQQHWQVYKLSGIFMHLYSWQIVCFLTFVIIECLTQIFIMYFVAVDILLGNHDLRHGTAGTVASVRRCHKDGIDVLNHKEESKTGAVVINPYAMLYVFGIIWDMFLIILMIDEMRSSFTKTRFILSSGVWVKSLLSTANQLLDKCVSVICFCLACLLTFRKRLRRWWIDKEVTTRTELEL
;
A
#
# COMPACT_ATOMS: atom_id res chain seq x y z
N MET A 1 11.29 12.30 -24.86
CA MET A 1 12.58 12.27 -24.16
C MET A 1 13.76 12.40 -25.12
N THR A 2 14.15 13.62 -25.48
CA THR A 2 15.39 13.89 -26.22
C THR A 2 16.64 13.63 -25.37
N PHE A 3 16.51 13.67 -24.04
CA PHE A 3 17.54 13.31 -23.05
C PHE A 3 17.89 11.80 -23.05
N LEU A 4 16.89 10.95 -23.27
CA LEU A 4 17.07 9.50 -23.45
C LEU A 4 17.78 9.10 -24.75
N ARG A 5 17.92 10.04 -25.68
CA ARG A 5 18.48 9.78 -27.01
C ARG A 5 20.00 9.71 -27.02
N GLN A 6 20.66 10.26 -25.99
CA GLN A 6 22.12 10.29 -25.88
C GLN A 6 22.68 9.06 -25.14
N ASN A 7 21.89 8.45 -24.25
CA ASN A 7 22.31 7.27 -23.48
C ASN A 7 21.38 6.07 -23.76
N LEU A 8 21.87 5.10 -24.53
CA LEU A 8 21.19 3.83 -24.84
C LEU A 8 20.65 3.12 -23.59
N LEU A 9 21.41 3.19 -22.49
CA LEU A 9 21.06 2.58 -21.21
C LEU A 9 19.80 3.21 -20.59
N LEU A 10 19.69 4.55 -20.61
CA LEU A 10 18.51 5.24 -20.14
C LEU A 10 17.30 4.80 -21.00
N SER A 11 17.50 4.67 -22.31
CA SER A 11 16.42 4.29 -23.24
C SER A 11 15.87 2.92 -22.94
N TYR A 12 16.76 1.97 -22.67
CA TYR A 12 16.40 0.63 -22.24
C TYR A 12 15.59 0.65 -20.93
N VAL A 13 16.03 1.38 -19.90
CA VAL A 13 15.31 1.51 -18.63
C VAL A 13 13.91 2.10 -18.84
N GLY A 14 13.78 3.10 -19.72
CA GLY A 14 12.49 3.65 -20.13
C GLY A 14 11.56 2.58 -20.73
N TYR A 15 12.04 1.81 -21.71
CA TYR A 15 11.25 0.74 -22.33
C TYR A 15 10.81 -0.34 -21.34
N VAL A 16 11.72 -0.77 -20.46
CA VAL A 16 11.40 -1.74 -19.40
C VAL A 16 10.32 -1.19 -18.48
N ARG A 17 10.45 0.06 -18.02
CA ARG A 17 9.42 0.71 -17.21
C ARG A 17 8.07 0.72 -17.91
N TYR A 18 8.01 1.19 -19.16
CA TYR A 18 6.75 1.29 -19.90
C TYR A 18 6.11 -0.07 -20.13
N GLY A 19 6.88 -1.06 -20.57
CA GLY A 19 6.40 -2.43 -20.79
C GLY A 19 5.83 -3.06 -19.52
N MET A 20 6.52 -2.88 -18.39
CA MET A 20 6.08 -3.41 -17.10
C MET A 20 4.84 -2.70 -16.56
N VAL A 21 4.77 -1.36 -16.63
CA VAL A 21 3.58 -0.60 -16.23
C VAL A 21 2.36 -1.03 -17.04
N LEU A 22 2.53 -1.19 -18.35
CA LEU A 22 1.47 -1.63 -19.25
C LEU A 22 1.01 -3.06 -18.91
N LEU A 23 1.95 -3.99 -18.71
CA LEU A 23 1.64 -5.37 -18.35
C LEU A 23 0.92 -5.44 -17.00
N CYS A 24 1.37 -4.69 -15.99
CA CYS A 24 0.71 -4.59 -14.70
C CYS A 24 -0.71 -4.01 -14.83
N ALA A 25 -0.90 -2.97 -15.64
CA ALA A 25 -2.22 -2.37 -15.87
C ALA A 25 -3.17 -3.32 -16.58
N LEU A 26 -2.70 -4.00 -17.64
CA LEU A 26 -3.50 -5.00 -18.37
C LEU A 26 -3.87 -6.18 -17.49
N ALA A 27 -2.92 -6.75 -16.74
CA ALA A 27 -3.19 -7.84 -15.81
C ALA A 27 -4.22 -7.44 -14.75
N THR A 28 -4.10 -6.21 -14.22
CA THR A 28 -5.02 -5.67 -13.23
C THR A 28 -6.42 -5.48 -13.83
N LEU A 29 -6.53 -4.87 -15.01
CA LEU A 29 -7.79 -4.65 -15.71
C LEU A 29 -8.47 -5.98 -16.07
N TYR A 30 -7.69 -6.94 -16.58
CA TYR A 30 -8.16 -8.29 -16.89
C TYR A 30 -8.74 -8.97 -15.64
N MET A 31 -8.02 -8.92 -14.52
CA MET A 31 -8.50 -9.49 -13.26
C MET A 31 -9.76 -8.80 -12.74
N GLN A 32 -9.88 -7.49 -12.90
CA GLN A 32 -11.09 -6.75 -12.52
C GLN A 32 -12.29 -7.10 -13.39
N LEU A 33 -12.09 -7.21 -14.71
CA LEU A 33 -13.15 -7.60 -15.64
C LEU A 33 -13.61 -9.03 -15.39
N HIS A 34 -12.67 -9.96 -15.25
CA HIS A 34 -12.95 -11.37 -15.00
C HIS A 34 -13.73 -11.57 -13.69
N ASN A 35 -13.33 -10.85 -12.63
CA ASN A 35 -13.95 -10.98 -11.31
C ASN A 35 -15.04 -9.93 -11.03
N ARG A 36 -15.51 -9.17 -12.03
CA ARG A 36 -16.45 -8.05 -11.82
C ARG A 36 -17.69 -8.46 -11.04
N LYS A 37 -18.30 -9.60 -11.39
CA LYS A 37 -19.49 -10.11 -10.71
C LYS A 37 -19.21 -10.42 -9.23
N ALA A 38 -18.10 -11.09 -8.95
CA ALA A 38 -17.69 -11.42 -7.58
C ALA A 38 -17.37 -10.16 -6.76
N ILE A 39 -16.74 -9.15 -7.37
CA ILE A 39 -16.44 -7.86 -6.71
C ILE A 39 -17.75 -7.14 -6.37
N MET A 40 -18.67 -7.01 -7.33
CA MET A 40 -19.98 -6.36 -7.09
C MET A 40 -20.78 -7.11 -6.01
N ASP A 41 -20.81 -8.44 -6.06
CA ASP A 41 -21.48 -9.25 -5.03
C ASP A 41 -20.84 -9.06 -3.65
N CYS A 42 -19.50 -8.97 -3.59
CA CYS A 42 -18.77 -8.70 -2.36
C CYS A 42 -19.10 -7.32 -1.78
N VAL A 43 -19.10 -6.28 -2.62
CA VAL A 43 -19.46 -4.91 -2.23
C VAL A 43 -20.91 -4.82 -1.78
N ASN A 44 -21.84 -5.45 -2.50
CA ASN A 44 -23.25 -5.49 -2.12
C ASN A 44 -23.44 -6.18 -0.75
N ARG A 45 -22.70 -7.26 -0.48
CA ARG A 45 -22.69 -7.90 0.85
C ARG A 45 -22.12 -6.99 1.93
N MET A 46 -21.03 -6.27 1.66
CA MET A 46 -20.47 -5.28 2.59
C MET A 46 -21.48 -4.18 2.92
N LEU A 47 -22.15 -3.62 1.91
CA LEU A 47 -23.15 -2.56 2.08
C LEU A 47 -24.38 -3.07 2.82
N LYS A 48 -24.85 -4.29 2.53
CA LYS A 48 -25.96 -4.90 3.25
C LYS A 48 -25.61 -5.10 4.74
N SER A 49 -24.42 -5.60 5.04
CA SER A 49 -23.93 -5.74 6.42
C SER A 49 -23.83 -4.38 7.14
N ARG A 50 -23.36 -3.35 6.43
CA ARG A 50 -23.29 -1.99 6.97
C ARG A 50 -24.66 -1.39 7.26
N ASN A 51 -25.63 -1.53 6.35
CA ASN A 51 -26.99 -0.99 6.55
C ASN A 51 -27.67 -1.61 7.77
N ILE A 52 -27.46 -2.91 7.98
CA ILE A 52 -27.95 -3.62 9.18
C ILE A 52 -27.28 -3.06 10.45
N LEU A 53 -26.02 -2.65 10.39
CA LEU A 53 -25.32 -2.05 11.52
C LEU A 53 -25.67 -0.57 11.76
N GLN A 54 -25.85 0.22 10.70
CA GLN A 54 -26.10 1.67 10.74
C GLN A 54 -27.45 2.05 11.35
N MET A 55 -28.46 1.18 11.31
CA MET A 55 -29.73 1.38 12.02
C MET A 55 -29.57 1.54 13.54
N ASN A 56 -28.37 1.34 14.09
CA ASN A 56 -28.09 1.39 15.53
C ASN A 56 -26.99 2.38 15.94
N ILE A 57 -26.51 3.24 15.02
CA ILE A 57 -25.32 4.08 15.26
C ILE A 57 -25.71 5.55 15.11
N ASN A 58 -26.11 6.16 16.23
CA ASN A 58 -26.11 7.60 16.38
C ASN A 58 -24.79 8.02 17.06
N ASN A 59 -23.98 8.77 16.33
CA ASN A 59 -23.01 9.76 16.84
C ASN A 59 -21.75 9.26 17.57
N ASP A 60 -20.77 8.70 16.85
CA ASP A 60 -19.37 8.73 17.33
C ASP A 60 -18.48 9.62 16.45
N ASN A 61 -18.20 10.83 16.95
CA ASN A 61 -17.34 11.84 16.34
C ASN A 61 -15.90 11.34 16.06
N ARG A 62 -15.42 10.29 16.73
CA ARG A 62 -14.08 9.73 16.47
C ARG A 62 -13.99 9.04 15.12
N SER A 63 -15.05 8.36 14.69
CA SER A 63 -15.08 7.68 13.39
C SER A 63 -14.91 8.70 12.25
N HIS A 64 -15.65 9.80 12.31
CA HIS A 64 -15.61 10.88 11.32
C HIS A 64 -14.22 11.51 11.13
N LYS A 65 -13.50 11.80 12.21
CA LYS A 65 -12.14 12.37 12.11
C LYS A 65 -11.17 11.43 11.38
N ARG A 66 -11.25 10.12 11.66
CA ARG A 66 -10.41 9.11 10.99
C ARG A 66 -10.79 8.96 9.52
N VAL A 67 -12.10 8.96 9.21
CA VAL A 67 -12.60 8.93 7.83
C VAL A 67 -12.03 10.09 7.02
N ILE A 68 -12.16 11.31 7.55
CA ILE A 68 -11.69 12.53 6.89
C ILE A 68 -10.18 12.47 6.67
N TRP A 69 -9.40 12.07 7.68
CA TRP A 69 -7.95 11.96 7.54
C TRP A 69 -7.54 10.96 6.45
N CYS A 70 -8.16 9.77 6.39
CA CYS A 70 -7.88 8.78 5.36
C CYS A 70 -8.20 9.28 3.95
N ILE A 71 -9.34 9.97 3.77
CA ILE A 71 -9.73 10.57 2.49
C ILE A 71 -8.75 11.68 2.10
N MET A 72 -8.41 12.55 3.04
CA MET A 72 -7.45 13.65 2.79
C MET A 72 -6.06 13.12 2.44
N ALA A 73 -5.57 12.09 3.13
CA ALA A 73 -4.28 11.46 2.83
C ALA A 73 -4.24 10.90 1.40
N LYS A 74 -5.32 10.26 0.93
CA LYS A 74 -5.44 9.76 -0.45
C LYS A 74 -5.66 10.86 -1.48
N CYS A 75 -6.40 11.90 -1.15
CA CYS A 75 -6.55 13.07 -2.01
C CYS A 75 -5.19 13.75 -2.25
N LEU A 76 -4.38 13.86 -1.20
CA LEU A 76 -3.02 14.41 -1.29
C LEU A 76 -2.12 13.59 -2.22
N THR A 77 -2.14 12.26 -2.15
CA THR A 77 -1.29 11.43 -3.03
C THR A 77 -1.72 11.53 -4.50
N ILE A 78 -3.02 11.57 -4.77
CA ILE A 78 -3.55 11.80 -6.13
C ILE A 78 -3.11 13.17 -6.66
N LEU A 79 -3.25 14.22 -5.85
CA LEU A 79 -2.83 15.58 -6.24
C LEU A 79 -1.33 15.66 -6.51
N LEU A 80 -0.51 15.00 -5.70
CA LEU A 80 0.94 14.96 -5.88
C LEU A 80 1.34 14.24 -7.19
N GLN A 81 0.63 13.18 -7.54
CA GLN A 81 0.80 12.50 -8.84
C GLN A 81 0.41 13.42 -10.00
N PHE A 82 -0.69 14.16 -9.89
CA PHE A 82 -1.09 15.11 -10.93
C PHE A 82 -0.09 16.25 -11.11
N LEU A 83 0.41 16.82 -10.02
CA LEU A 83 1.44 17.86 -10.05
C LEU A 83 2.72 17.37 -10.73
N TRP A 84 3.12 16.11 -10.49
CA TRP A 84 4.28 15.51 -11.14
C TRP A 84 4.13 15.42 -12.67
N ILE A 85 2.93 15.09 -13.17
CA ILE A 85 2.65 15.06 -14.61
C ILE A 85 2.76 16.46 -15.21
N ILE A 86 2.11 17.45 -14.57
CA ILE A 86 2.12 18.83 -15.03
C ILE A 86 3.57 19.33 -15.09
N PHE A 87 4.37 19.04 -14.06
CA PHE A 87 5.79 19.34 -14.04
C PHE A 87 6.55 18.70 -15.21
N LEU A 88 6.33 17.41 -15.48
CA LEU A 88 6.96 16.71 -16.62
C LEU A 88 6.58 17.34 -17.96
N ILE A 89 5.31 17.73 -18.15
CA ILE A 89 4.83 18.35 -19.39
C ILE A 89 5.42 19.75 -19.58
N LEU A 90 5.50 20.55 -18.51
CA LEU A 90 5.99 21.93 -18.55
C LEU A 90 7.50 22.01 -18.78
N ASN A 91 8.28 21.14 -18.14
CA ASN A 91 9.74 21.21 -18.20
C ASN A 91 10.35 20.43 -19.38
N ASP A 92 9.64 19.48 -19.99
CA ASP A 92 10.20 18.72 -21.11
C ASP A 92 9.97 19.45 -22.45
N LYS A 93 11.05 19.95 -23.06
CA LYS A 93 11.02 20.57 -24.40
C LYS A 93 10.48 19.61 -25.48
N ALA A 94 10.56 18.29 -25.25
CA ALA A 94 10.03 17.28 -26.15
C ALA A 94 8.50 17.19 -26.12
N SER A 95 7.81 17.87 -25.19
CA SER A 95 6.34 17.94 -25.12
C SER A 95 5.70 18.52 -26.39
N LYS A 96 6.45 19.30 -27.19
CA LYS A 96 6.01 19.81 -28.49
C LYS A 96 5.74 18.70 -29.53
N ARG A 97 6.26 17.48 -29.33
CA ARG A 97 5.99 16.34 -30.23
C ARG A 97 4.73 15.61 -29.78
N PHE A 98 3.69 15.63 -30.62
CA PHE A 98 2.40 15.00 -30.34
C PHE A 98 2.50 13.53 -29.89
N TRP A 99 3.28 12.71 -30.59
CA TRP A 99 3.48 11.29 -30.25
C TRP A 99 4.07 11.06 -28.85
N TYR A 100 4.96 11.96 -28.41
CA TYR A 100 5.55 11.88 -27.08
C TYR A 100 4.53 12.25 -26.00
N LEU A 101 3.75 13.31 -26.24
CA LEU A 101 2.68 13.70 -25.33
C LEU A 101 1.61 12.60 -25.22
N LEU A 102 1.23 11.98 -26.34
CA LEU A 102 0.27 10.88 -26.36
C LEU A 102 0.75 9.66 -25.58
N THR A 103 2.02 9.26 -25.74
CA THR A 103 2.60 8.13 -24.99
C THR A 103 2.70 8.43 -23.50
N LEU A 104 3.09 9.66 -23.12
CA LEU A 104 3.10 10.10 -21.73
C LEU A 104 1.70 10.04 -21.10
N LEU A 105 0.68 10.56 -21.79
CA LEU A 105 -0.71 10.50 -21.35
C LEU A 105 -1.20 9.06 -21.20
N TYR A 106 -0.83 8.18 -22.13
CA TYR A 106 -1.22 6.77 -22.10
C TYR A 106 -0.61 6.02 -20.90
N VAL A 107 0.67 6.24 -20.63
CA VAL A 107 1.34 5.63 -19.46
C VAL A 107 0.72 6.16 -18.17
N GLN A 108 0.41 7.45 -18.13
CA GLN A 108 -0.26 8.04 -17.00
C GLN A 108 -1.66 7.49 -16.77
N TYR A 109 -2.39 7.21 -17.85
CA TYR A 109 -3.67 6.53 -17.78
C TYR A 109 -3.54 5.12 -17.19
N CYS A 110 -2.49 4.38 -17.57
CA CYS A 110 -2.18 3.07 -16.98
C CYS A 110 -1.88 3.17 -15.47
N GLN A 111 -1.09 4.17 -15.06
CA GLN A 111 -0.81 4.44 -13.65
C GLN A 111 -2.09 4.79 -12.88
N LEU A 112 -2.95 5.62 -13.45
CA LEU A 112 -4.24 6.01 -12.86
C LEU A 112 -5.12 4.78 -12.64
N ILE A 113 -5.21 3.87 -13.62
CA ILE A 113 -5.93 2.60 -13.47
C ILE A 113 -5.37 1.84 -12.26
N LEU A 114 -4.05 1.61 -12.20
CA LEU A 114 -3.41 0.90 -11.09
C LEU A 114 -3.79 1.53 -9.74
N MET A 115 -3.69 2.86 -9.63
CA MET A 115 -4.01 3.60 -8.41
C MET A 115 -5.49 3.53 -8.04
N THR A 116 -6.41 3.64 -9.01
CA THR A 116 -7.85 3.50 -8.76
C THR A 116 -8.19 2.10 -8.25
N THR A 117 -7.58 1.06 -8.81
CA THR A 117 -7.79 -0.33 -8.37
C THR A 117 -7.34 -0.54 -6.92
N LEU A 118 -6.20 0.05 -6.58
CA LEU A 118 -5.61 0.03 -5.25
C LEU A 118 -6.43 0.81 -4.23
N ASN A 119 -6.96 1.96 -4.64
CA ASN A 119 -7.86 2.75 -3.80
C ASN A 119 -9.15 1.99 -3.52
N SER A 120 -9.68 1.23 -4.49
CA SER A 120 -10.83 0.34 -4.25
C SER A 120 -10.54 -0.71 -3.16
N LEU A 121 -9.35 -1.34 -3.20
CA LEU A 121 -8.89 -2.25 -2.14
C LEU A 121 -8.80 -1.53 -0.78
N TYR A 122 -8.17 -0.35 -0.77
CA TYR A 122 -8.01 0.46 0.43
C TYR A 122 -9.36 0.76 1.10
N TYR A 123 -10.32 1.29 0.32
CA TYR A 123 -11.65 1.61 0.83
C TYR A 123 -12.43 0.36 1.25
N GLY A 124 -12.34 -0.75 0.51
CA GLY A 124 -12.99 -2.00 0.89
C GLY A 124 -12.48 -2.57 2.21
N ASN A 125 -11.15 -2.63 2.38
CA ASN A 125 -10.53 -3.05 3.64
C ASN A 125 -10.90 -2.11 4.80
N TRP A 126 -10.98 -0.81 4.52
CA TRP A 126 -11.40 0.17 5.51
C TRP A 126 -12.85 -0.03 5.95
N VAL A 127 -13.79 -0.25 5.03
CA VAL A 127 -15.19 -0.57 5.36
C VAL A 127 -15.27 -1.86 6.19
N ILE A 128 -14.51 -2.89 5.83
CA ILE A 128 -14.46 -4.14 6.60
C ILE A 128 -13.91 -3.89 8.02
N ALA A 129 -12.83 -3.11 8.14
CA ALA A 129 -12.24 -2.78 9.43
C ALA A 129 -13.23 -2.03 10.32
N LEU A 130 -13.98 -1.06 9.77
CA LEU A 130 -15.03 -0.34 10.49
C LEU A 130 -16.16 -1.26 10.94
N ILE A 131 -16.72 -2.07 10.04
CA ILE A 131 -17.79 -3.03 10.38
C ILE A 131 -17.30 -3.96 11.50
N THR A 132 -16.05 -4.42 11.43
CA THR A 132 -15.46 -5.30 12.45
C THR A 132 -15.28 -4.58 13.79
N GLN A 133 -14.86 -3.31 13.79
CA GLN A 133 -14.75 -2.51 15.02
C GLN A 133 -16.11 -2.31 15.69
N GLU A 134 -17.14 -2.00 14.90
CA GLU A 134 -18.51 -1.84 15.41
C GLU A 134 -19.06 -3.16 15.97
N LEU A 135 -18.85 -4.28 15.27
CA LEU A 135 -19.20 -5.61 15.77
C LEU A 135 -18.45 -5.94 17.07
N ASN A 136 -17.18 -5.56 17.19
CA ASN A 136 -16.40 -5.77 18.41
C ASN A 136 -16.94 -4.98 19.60
N HIS A 137 -17.38 -3.74 19.38
CA HIS A 137 -18.02 -2.94 20.44
C HIS A 137 -19.33 -3.58 20.91
N LYS A 138 -20.21 -3.97 19.99
CA LYS A 138 -21.46 -4.68 20.32
C LYS A 138 -21.19 -5.99 21.06
N LEU A 139 -20.19 -6.75 20.61
CA LEU A 139 -19.77 -8.00 21.24
C LEU A 139 -19.28 -7.76 22.69
N LEU A 140 -18.45 -6.74 22.89
CA LEU A 140 -17.94 -6.39 24.21
C LEU A 140 -19.07 -5.99 25.16
N ASP A 141 -20.04 -5.22 24.68
CA ASP A 141 -21.17 -4.78 25.50
C ASP A 141 -22.10 -5.95 25.86
N ILE A 142 -22.40 -6.85 24.91
CA ILE A 142 -23.15 -8.08 25.20
C ILE A 142 -22.39 -8.92 26.23
N LEU A 143 -21.08 -9.13 26.07
CA LEU A 143 -20.28 -9.91 27.03
C LEU A 143 -20.25 -9.28 28.42
N LYS A 144 -20.16 -7.95 28.53
CA LYS A 144 -20.29 -7.24 29.81
C LYS A 144 -21.66 -7.48 30.44
N GLN A 145 -22.74 -7.32 29.68
CA GLN A 145 -24.10 -7.56 30.17
C GLN A 145 -24.28 -9.02 30.64
N LEU A 146 -23.73 -9.97 29.88
CA LEU A 146 -23.78 -11.39 30.21
C LEU A 146 -23.02 -11.69 31.51
N LYS A 147 -21.86 -11.04 31.73
CA LYS A 147 -21.10 -11.12 32.99
C LYS A 147 -21.92 -10.62 34.17
N PHE A 148 -22.60 -9.48 34.07
CA PHE A 148 -23.44 -8.95 35.15
C PHE A 148 -24.65 -9.85 35.46
N VAL A 149 -25.31 -10.41 34.43
CA VAL A 149 -26.47 -11.30 34.63
C VAL A 149 -26.09 -12.59 35.37
N THR A 150 -24.88 -13.14 35.17
CA THR A 150 -24.43 -14.34 35.90
C THR A 150 -24.28 -14.16 37.41
N TYR A 151 -24.14 -12.93 37.92
CA TYR A 151 -24.02 -12.69 39.36
C TYR A 151 -25.37 -12.65 40.10
N HIS A 152 -26.49 -12.49 39.39
CA HIS A 152 -27.83 -12.47 39.99
C HIS A 152 -28.59 -13.77 39.70
N ARG A 153 -28.57 -14.66 40.69
CA ARG A 153 -28.97 -16.08 40.63
C ARG A 153 -30.48 -16.32 40.81
N THR A 154 -31.35 -15.39 40.39
CA THR A 154 -32.80 -15.49 40.57
C THR A 154 -33.53 -15.78 39.24
N GLY A 155 -34.56 -16.63 39.29
CA GLY A 155 -35.21 -17.25 38.12
C GLY A 155 -35.76 -16.33 37.02
N TYR A 156 -35.99 -15.04 37.33
CA TYR A 156 -36.40 -14.01 36.36
C TYR A 156 -35.34 -13.73 35.27
N HIS A 157 -34.09 -14.14 35.49
CA HIS A 157 -32.99 -13.93 34.55
C HIS A 157 -32.91 -14.97 33.42
N LYS A 158 -33.71 -16.05 33.44
CA LYS A 158 -33.63 -17.12 32.43
C LYS A 158 -33.98 -16.62 31.01
N TYR A 159 -35.06 -15.86 30.87
CA TYR A 159 -35.47 -15.29 29.58
C TYR A 159 -34.45 -14.27 29.06
N ARG A 160 -33.97 -13.37 29.93
CA ARG A 160 -32.95 -12.36 29.59
C ARG A 160 -31.62 -13.00 29.19
N TYR A 161 -31.22 -14.08 29.86
CA TYR A 161 -30.03 -14.86 29.51
C TYR A 161 -30.17 -15.53 28.14
N GLN A 162 -31.30 -16.18 27.87
CA GLN A 162 -31.57 -16.80 26.56
C GLN A 162 -31.54 -15.76 25.43
N TYR A 163 -32.16 -14.59 25.65
CA TYR A 163 -32.12 -13.48 24.71
C TYR A 163 -30.69 -12.98 24.42
N LEU A 164 -29.89 -12.76 25.47
CA LEU A 164 -28.48 -12.36 25.35
C LEU A 164 -27.62 -13.41 24.62
N CYS A 165 -27.85 -14.68 24.89
CA CYS A 165 -27.19 -15.78 24.18
C CYS A 165 -27.54 -15.79 22.69
N HIS A 166 -28.81 -15.58 22.36
CA HIS A 166 -29.25 -15.48 20.96
C HIS A 166 -28.63 -14.27 20.24
N GLN A 167 -28.58 -13.11 20.89
CA GLN A 167 -27.90 -11.93 20.35
C GLN A 167 -26.39 -12.17 20.15
N LEU A 168 -25.73 -12.83 21.09
CA LEU A 168 -24.32 -13.20 20.98
C LEU A 168 -24.07 -14.11 19.77
N GLU A 169 -24.93 -15.10 19.57
CA GLU A 169 -24.86 -16.00 18.42
C GLU A 169 -25.03 -15.24 17.10
N GLN A 170 -26.01 -14.35 17.01
CA GLN A 170 -26.24 -13.50 15.83
C GLN A 170 -25.01 -12.62 15.52
N VAL A 171 -24.43 -11.97 16.53
CA VAL A 171 -23.22 -11.13 16.36
C VAL A 171 -22.01 -11.97 15.91
N LEU A 172 -21.85 -13.17 16.47
CA LEU A 172 -20.77 -14.08 16.09
C LEU A 172 -20.93 -14.58 14.64
N GLN A 173 -22.16 -14.91 14.23
CA GLN A 173 -22.47 -15.28 12.85
C GLN A 173 -22.18 -14.13 11.88
N GLN A 174 -22.53 -12.89 12.24
CA GLN A 174 -22.19 -11.71 11.44
C GLN A 174 -20.67 -11.50 11.35
N HIS A 175 -19.95 -11.67 12.46
CA HIS A 175 -18.49 -11.57 12.48
C HIS A 175 -17.82 -12.61 11.57
N TRP A 176 -18.31 -13.86 11.63
CA TRP A 176 -17.86 -14.92 10.73
C TRP A 176 -18.13 -14.61 9.25
N GLN A 177 -19.30 -14.05 8.94
CA GLN A 177 -19.62 -13.62 7.57
C GLN A 177 -18.68 -12.51 7.10
N VAL A 178 -18.41 -11.49 7.92
CA VAL A 178 -17.47 -10.39 7.60
C VAL A 178 -16.05 -10.91 7.45
N TYR A 179 -15.63 -11.88 8.27
CA TYR A 179 -14.34 -12.56 8.13
C TYR A 179 -14.22 -13.36 6.83
N LYS A 180 -15.26 -14.14 6.47
CA LYS A 180 -15.28 -14.85 5.18
C LYS A 180 -15.26 -13.87 4.00
N LEU A 181 -15.99 -12.76 4.13
CA LEU A 181 -16.02 -11.70 3.12
C LEU A 181 -14.66 -11.02 2.96
N SER A 182 -13.96 -10.73 4.06
CA SER A 182 -12.62 -10.13 4.00
C SER A 182 -11.59 -11.08 3.38
N GLY A 183 -11.69 -12.39 3.65
CA GLY A 183 -10.87 -13.40 3.00
C GLY A 183 -11.09 -13.46 1.48
N ILE A 184 -12.36 -13.47 1.03
CA ILE A 184 -12.70 -13.43 -0.39
C ILE A 184 -12.21 -12.13 -1.03
N PHE A 185 -12.45 -10.99 -0.38
CA PHE A 185 -12.04 -9.67 -0.87
C PHE A 185 -10.52 -9.59 -1.03
N MET A 186 -9.75 -9.98 -0.01
CA MET A 186 -8.29 -10.01 -0.10
C MET A 186 -7.78 -10.98 -1.16
N HIS A 187 -8.43 -12.13 -1.36
CA HIS A 187 -8.08 -13.07 -2.43
C HIS A 187 -8.28 -12.45 -3.81
N LEU A 188 -9.43 -11.80 -4.04
CA LEU A 188 -9.76 -11.14 -5.31
C LEU A 188 -8.76 -10.02 -5.68
N TYR A 189 -8.25 -9.31 -4.69
CA TYR A 189 -7.31 -8.19 -4.89
C TYR A 189 -5.84 -8.56 -4.71
N SER A 190 -5.52 -9.81 -4.34
CA SER A 190 -4.14 -10.26 -4.08
C SER A 190 -3.21 -10.01 -5.27
N TRP A 191 -3.67 -10.30 -6.48
CA TRP A 191 -2.91 -10.06 -7.71
C TRP A 191 -2.65 -8.59 -7.97
N GLN A 192 -3.61 -7.72 -7.62
CA GLN A 192 -3.47 -6.27 -7.78
C GLN A 192 -2.41 -5.71 -6.83
N ILE A 193 -2.32 -6.24 -5.61
CA ILE A 193 -1.25 -5.90 -4.65
C ILE A 193 0.11 -6.28 -5.23
N VAL A 194 0.24 -7.47 -5.84
CA VAL A 194 1.49 -7.91 -6.47
C VAL A 194 1.86 -6.99 -7.65
N CYS A 195 0.93 -6.71 -8.56
CA CYS A 195 1.14 -5.78 -9.67
C CYS A 195 1.55 -4.39 -9.17
N PHE A 196 0.90 -3.88 -8.12
CA PHE A 196 1.23 -2.59 -7.53
C PHE A 196 2.62 -2.60 -6.89
N LEU A 197 2.97 -3.64 -6.14
CA LEU A 197 4.30 -3.75 -5.53
C LEU A 197 5.40 -3.76 -6.59
N THR A 198 5.21 -4.55 -7.66
CA THR A 198 6.13 -4.56 -8.81
C THR A 198 6.23 -3.16 -9.45
N PHE A 199 5.10 -2.48 -9.62
CA PHE A 199 5.08 -1.10 -10.10
C PHE A 199 5.88 -0.14 -9.21
N VAL A 200 5.68 -0.18 -7.89
CA VAL A 200 6.42 0.66 -6.93
C VAL A 200 7.92 0.42 -7.04
N ILE A 201 8.36 -0.83 -7.06
CA ILE A 201 9.78 -1.18 -7.17
C ILE A 201 10.38 -0.61 -8.45
N ILE A 202 9.70 -0.80 -9.59
CA ILE A 202 10.18 -0.33 -10.90
C ILE A 202 10.22 1.20 -10.95
N GLU A 203 9.21 1.88 -10.42
CA GLU A 203 9.20 3.34 -10.34
C GLU A 203 10.34 3.84 -9.44
N CYS A 204 10.53 3.27 -8.25
CA CYS A 204 11.63 3.64 -7.36
C CYS A 204 12.99 3.45 -8.04
N LEU A 205 13.22 2.30 -8.68
CA LEU A 205 14.46 2.04 -9.42
C LEU A 205 14.67 3.03 -10.55
N THR A 206 13.62 3.34 -11.32
CA THR A 206 13.70 4.30 -12.41
C THR A 206 14.01 5.71 -11.91
N GLN A 207 13.42 6.12 -10.79
CA GLN A 207 13.67 7.45 -10.21
C GLN A 207 15.08 7.57 -9.63
N ILE A 208 15.59 6.53 -8.95
CA ILE A 208 16.98 6.48 -8.48
C ILE A 208 17.94 6.59 -9.67
N PHE A 209 17.65 5.85 -10.74
CA PHE A 209 18.46 5.89 -11.95
C PHE A 209 18.45 7.29 -12.59
N ILE A 210 17.28 7.90 -12.74
CA ILE A 210 17.16 9.28 -13.27
C ILE A 210 17.94 10.27 -12.38
N MET A 211 17.80 10.19 -11.06
CA MET A 211 18.53 11.07 -10.14
C MET A 211 20.05 10.91 -10.26
N TYR A 212 20.55 9.68 -10.40
CA TYR A 212 21.97 9.41 -10.57
C TYR A 212 22.52 10.03 -11.85
N PHE A 213 21.88 9.82 -13.00
CA PHE A 213 22.37 10.36 -14.27
C PHE A 213 22.22 11.88 -14.39
N VAL A 214 21.14 12.45 -13.88
CA VAL A 214 20.96 13.92 -13.87
C VAL A 214 22.03 14.61 -13.03
N ALA A 215 22.41 14.02 -11.89
CA ALA A 215 23.49 14.57 -11.06
C ALA A 215 24.85 14.56 -11.78
N VAL A 216 25.15 13.49 -12.51
CA VAL A 216 26.39 13.34 -13.28
C VAL A 216 26.47 14.34 -14.43
N ASP A 217 25.39 14.54 -15.18
CA ASP A 217 25.36 15.50 -16.28
C ASP A 217 25.53 16.95 -15.82
N ILE A 218 24.98 17.32 -14.65
CA ILE A 218 25.18 18.66 -14.06
C ILE A 218 26.65 18.85 -13.64
N LEU A 219 27.28 17.81 -13.08
CA LEU A 219 28.70 17.85 -12.71
C LEU A 219 29.62 17.99 -13.92
N LEU A 220 29.35 17.25 -15.01
CA LEU A 220 30.13 17.33 -16.26
C LEU A 220 29.89 18.64 -17.01
N GLY A 221 28.65 19.12 -17.09
CA GLY A 221 28.33 20.38 -17.79
C GLY A 221 28.97 21.62 -17.15
N ASN A 222 29.17 21.61 -15.83
CA ASN A 222 29.89 22.68 -15.13
C ASN A 222 31.41 22.67 -15.40
N HIS A 223 31.99 21.52 -15.76
CA HIS A 223 33.40 21.44 -16.14
C HIS A 223 33.66 22.03 -17.53
N ASP A 224 32.75 21.82 -18.49
CA ASP A 224 32.88 22.38 -19.84
C ASP A 224 32.73 23.92 -19.85
N LEU A 225 31.84 24.48 -19.01
CA LEU A 225 31.74 25.95 -18.89
C LEU A 225 32.94 26.59 -18.18
N ARG A 226 33.73 25.83 -17.41
CA ARG A 226 34.90 26.37 -16.70
C ARG A 226 36.17 26.43 -17.57
N HIS A 227 36.18 25.74 -18.72
CA HIS A 227 37.26 25.82 -19.72
C HIS A 227 36.90 26.67 -20.96
N GLY A 228 35.70 27.25 -21.04
CA GLY A 228 35.21 28.00 -22.20
C GLY A 228 35.47 29.52 -22.21
N THR A 229 36.14 30.10 -21.20
CA THR A 229 36.47 31.55 -21.13
C THR A 229 37.96 31.84 -21.21
N ALA A 230 38.69 31.11 -22.07
CA ALA A 230 40.01 31.51 -22.53
C ALA A 230 40.21 31.07 -23.98
N GLY A 231 39.69 31.84 -24.95
CA GLY A 231 39.74 31.37 -26.34
C GLY A 231 39.27 32.29 -27.45
N THR A 232 39.30 33.62 -27.28
CA THR A 232 39.25 34.55 -28.41
C THR A 232 40.38 35.58 -28.29
N VAL A 233 41.62 35.10 -28.36
CA VAL A 233 42.75 35.94 -28.80
C VAL A 233 43.58 35.14 -29.78
N ALA A 234 43.53 35.58 -31.03
CA ALA A 234 44.35 35.13 -32.12
C ALA A 234 45.85 35.35 -31.81
N SER A 235 46.67 34.45 -32.35
CA SER A 235 48.09 34.62 -32.66
C SER A 235 49.00 35.16 -31.56
N VAL A 236 49.94 34.35 -31.07
CA VAL A 236 51.38 34.63 -31.19
C VAL A 236 52.15 33.36 -30.79
N ARG A 237 52.87 32.84 -31.78
CA ARG A 237 53.96 31.89 -31.66
C ARG A 237 55.10 32.55 -30.86
N ARG A 238 55.49 32.00 -29.71
CA ARG A 238 56.90 32.02 -29.25
C ARG A 238 57.16 31.04 -28.12
N CYS A 239 58.17 30.19 -28.31
CA CYS A 239 58.80 29.37 -27.31
C CYS A 239 59.28 30.23 -26.12
N HIS A 240 59.08 29.77 -24.89
CA HIS A 240 60.10 29.93 -23.87
C HIS A 240 60.02 28.85 -22.79
N LYS A 241 61.21 28.57 -22.26
CA LYS A 241 61.65 27.45 -21.45
C LYS A 241 61.73 27.92 -19.99
N ASP A 242 61.59 26.96 -19.07
CA ASP A 242 62.05 26.94 -17.68
C ASP A 242 61.42 27.95 -16.69
N GLY A 243 60.83 27.41 -15.62
CA GLY A 243 60.32 28.18 -14.48
C GLY A 243 59.38 27.35 -13.60
N ILE A 244 59.97 26.51 -12.75
CA ILE A 244 59.29 25.79 -11.67
C ILE A 244 58.90 26.82 -10.61
N ASP A 245 57.60 27.05 -10.43
CA ASP A 245 57.05 27.61 -9.20
C ASP A 245 55.88 26.75 -8.73
N VAL A 246 56.13 26.05 -7.64
CA VAL A 246 55.18 25.20 -6.90
C VAL A 246 54.18 26.11 -6.20
N LEU A 247 53.09 26.44 -6.89
CA LEU A 247 51.93 27.06 -6.24
C LEU A 247 51.03 25.96 -5.67
N ASN A 248 51.17 25.74 -4.35
CA ASN A 248 50.23 24.97 -3.54
C ASN A 248 48.85 25.65 -3.55
N HIS A 249 48.08 25.46 -4.61
CA HIS A 249 46.65 25.71 -4.58
C HIS A 249 45.99 24.55 -3.85
N LYS A 250 45.77 24.77 -2.56
CA LYS A 250 44.85 23.99 -1.73
C LYS A 250 43.47 24.11 -2.37
N GLU A 251 43.17 23.20 -3.30
CA GLU A 251 41.82 22.96 -3.81
C GLU A 251 40.97 22.53 -2.63
N GLU A 252 40.32 23.50 -1.98
CA GLU A 252 39.14 23.22 -1.19
C GLU A 252 38.11 22.61 -2.13
N SER A 253 38.10 21.28 -2.17
CA SER A 253 37.04 20.46 -2.75
C SER A 253 35.75 20.79 -2.01
N LYS A 254 35.10 21.90 -2.38
CA LYS A 254 33.70 22.14 -2.06
C LYS A 254 32.95 21.01 -2.74
N THR A 255 32.68 19.96 -1.98
CA THR A 255 31.79 18.86 -2.35
C THR A 255 30.53 19.48 -2.92
N GLY A 256 30.42 19.48 -4.25
CA GLY A 256 29.28 20.03 -4.96
C GLY A 256 28.06 19.31 -4.43
N ALA A 257 27.19 20.03 -3.71
CA ALA A 257 25.96 19.47 -3.21
C ALA A 257 25.16 18.98 -4.42
N VAL A 258 24.94 17.66 -4.50
CA VAL A 258 24.11 17.05 -5.53
C VAL A 258 22.73 17.67 -5.42
N VAL A 259 22.33 18.47 -6.42
CA VAL A 259 21.02 19.13 -6.44
C VAL A 259 19.98 18.07 -6.79
N ILE A 260 19.40 17.46 -5.75
CA ILE A 260 18.31 16.50 -5.91
C ILE A 260 17.04 17.25 -6.32
N ASN A 261 16.40 16.82 -7.40
CA ASN A 261 15.13 17.41 -7.84
C ASN A 261 14.03 17.13 -6.79
N PRO A 262 13.49 18.16 -6.11
CA PRO A 262 12.53 17.98 -5.03
C PRO A 262 11.22 17.34 -5.50
N TYR A 263 10.83 17.56 -6.76
CA TYR A 263 9.60 16.98 -7.32
C TYR A 263 9.69 15.47 -7.50
N ALA A 264 10.85 14.95 -7.91
CA ALA A 264 11.07 13.51 -8.05
C ALA A 264 11.04 12.81 -6.68
N MET A 265 11.67 13.43 -5.67
CA MET A 265 11.62 12.94 -4.29
C MET A 265 10.21 12.94 -3.72
N LEU A 266 9.45 14.02 -3.93
CA LEU A 266 8.05 14.09 -3.52
C LEU A 266 7.20 13.01 -4.19
N TYR A 267 7.40 12.76 -5.48
CA TYR A 267 6.71 11.70 -6.20
C TYR A 267 7.00 10.31 -5.63
N VAL A 268 8.29 9.97 -5.43
CA VAL A 268 8.71 8.70 -4.82
C VAL A 268 8.14 8.57 -3.41
N PHE A 269 8.20 9.64 -2.63
CA PHE A 269 7.62 9.67 -1.28
C PHE A 269 6.11 9.41 -1.33
N GLY A 270 5.39 10.01 -2.28
CA GLY A 270 3.95 9.76 -2.47
C GLY A 270 3.62 8.29 -2.75
N ILE A 271 4.39 7.63 -3.62
CA ILE A 271 4.19 6.20 -3.92
C ILE A 271 4.49 5.32 -2.69
N ILE A 272 5.59 5.59 -1.99
CA ILE A 272 5.95 4.84 -0.77
C ILE A 272 4.89 5.05 0.32
N TRP A 273 4.39 6.28 0.45
CA TRP A 273 3.31 6.62 1.37
C TRP A 273 2.03 5.85 1.04
N ASP A 274 1.66 5.73 -0.24
CA ASP A 274 0.51 4.92 -0.65
C ASP A 274 0.67 3.45 -0.26
N MET A 275 1.86 2.88 -0.45
CA MET A 275 2.16 1.50 -0.02
C MET A 275 2.04 1.36 1.51
N PHE A 276 2.60 2.30 2.25
CA PHE A 276 2.53 2.33 3.71
C PHE A 276 1.09 2.40 4.22
N LEU A 277 0.25 3.26 3.64
CA LEU A 277 -1.16 3.37 3.98
C LEU A 277 -1.91 2.04 3.79
N ILE A 278 -1.61 1.29 2.73
CA ILE A 278 -2.25 0.00 2.47
C ILE A 278 -1.81 -1.06 3.47
N ILE A 279 -0.51 -1.10 3.79
CA ILE A 279 0.03 -1.99 4.81
C ILE A 279 -0.63 -1.70 6.16
N LEU A 280 -0.71 -0.43 6.56
CA LEU A 280 -1.39 -0.02 7.78
C LEU A 280 -2.86 -0.44 7.79
N MET A 281 -3.58 -0.29 6.68
CA MET A 281 -4.99 -0.68 6.61
C MET A 281 -5.19 -2.19 6.71
N ILE A 282 -4.32 -2.99 6.07
CA ILE A 282 -4.36 -4.44 6.19
C ILE A 282 -4.04 -4.86 7.63
N ASP A 283 -3.08 -4.20 8.28
CA ASP A 283 -2.75 -4.46 9.67
C ASP A 283 -3.87 -4.02 10.63
N GLU A 284 -4.52 -2.88 10.40
CA GLU A 284 -5.68 -2.43 11.18
C GLU A 284 -6.84 -3.41 11.08
N MET A 285 -7.18 -3.86 9.87
CA MET A 285 -8.19 -4.88 9.65
C MET A 285 -7.83 -6.17 10.42
N ARG A 286 -6.57 -6.62 10.33
CA ARG A 286 -6.09 -7.80 11.05
C ARG A 286 -6.12 -7.63 12.57
N SER A 287 -5.72 -6.46 13.06
CA SER A 287 -5.74 -6.09 14.48
C SER A 287 -7.17 -6.10 15.03
N SER A 288 -8.14 -5.57 14.27
CA SER A 288 -9.56 -5.64 14.61
C SER A 288 -10.05 -7.08 14.78
N PHE A 289 -9.72 -7.98 13.85
CA PHE A 289 -10.06 -9.41 14.00
C PHE A 289 -9.36 -10.07 15.20
N THR A 290 -8.11 -9.70 15.47
CA THR A 290 -7.33 -10.22 16.60
C THR A 290 -7.91 -9.76 17.93
N LYS A 291 -8.39 -8.51 18.02
CA LYS A 291 -9.11 -7.98 19.18
C LYS A 291 -10.39 -8.77 19.43
N THR A 292 -11.16 -9.12 18.40
CA THR A 292 -12.34 -9.99 18.56
C THR A 292 -11.95 -11.31 19.19
N ARG A 293 -10.87 -11.94 18.70
CA ARG A 293 -10.38 -13.20 19.24
C ARG A 293 -10.01 -13.05 20.72
N PHE A 294 -9.30 -11.99 21.09
CA PHE A 294 -8.91 -11.75 22.47
C PHE A 294 -10.12 -11.49 23.38
N ILE A 295 -11.11 -10.74 22.91
CA ILE A 295 -12.36 -10.48 23.64
C ILE A 295 -13.14 -11.78 23.85
N LEU A 296 -13.23 -12.62 22.81
CA LEU A 296 -13.88 -13.93 22.91
C LEU A 296 -13.12 -14.87 23.84
N SER A 297 -11.79 -14.98 23.72
CA SER A 297 -11.01 -15.86 24.58
C SER A 297 -11.06 -15.40 26.03
N SER A 298 -10.93 -14.10 26.31
CA SER A 298 -11.06 -13.60 27.68
C SER A 298 -12.47 -13.81 28.26
N GLY A 299 -13.52 -13.65 27.45
CA GLY A 299 -14.90 -13.95 27.86
C GLY A 299 -15.17 -15.43 28.09
N VAL A 300 -14.60 -16.32 27.27
CA VAL A 300 -14.71 -17.78 27.38
C VAL A 300 -13.95 -18.29 28.60
N TRP A 301 -12.75 -17.79 28.87
CA TRP A 301 -11.97 -18.17 30.06
C TRP A 301 -12.74 -17.86 31.35
N VAL A 302 -13.41 -16.72 31.42
CA VAL A 302 -14.30 -16.35 32.55
C VAL A 302 -15.51 -17.29 32.68
N LYS A 303 -16.01 -17.87 31.58
CA LYS A 303 -17.11 -18.85 31.60
C LYS A 303 -16.66 -20.29 31.87
N SER A 304 -15.46 -20.69 31.41
CA SER A 304 -14.91 -22.04 31.60
C SER A 304 -14.70 -22.38 33.08
N LEU A 305 -14.43 -21.35 33.89
CA LEU A 305 -14.27 -21.47 35.34
C LEU A 305 -15.59 -21.60 36.11
N LEU A 306 -16.77 -21.46 35.47
CA LEU A 306 -18.04 -21.30 36.19
C LEU A 306 -19.20 -22.25 35.81
N SER A 307 -19.13 -23.12 34.79
CA SER A 307 -20.24 -24.06 34.52
C SER A 307 -19.92 -25.22 33.56
N THR A 308 -20.54 -26.38 33.81
CA THR A 308 -20.60 -27.59 32.94
C THR A 308 -21.35 -27.41 31.62
N ALA A 309 -22.06 -26.28 31.42
CA ALA A 309 -22.78 -25.96 30.18
C ALA A 309 -21.87 -25.57 28.98
N ASN A 310 -20.54 -25.66 29.12
CA ASN A 310 -19.56 -25.15 28.15
C ASN A 310 -19.24 -26.07 26.97
N GLN A 311 -19.74 -27.31 26.90
CA GLN A 311 -19.37 -28.23 25.81
C GLN A 311 -19.76 -27.75 24.40
N LEU A 312 -20.81 -26.93 24.29
CA LEU A 312 -21.25 -26.33 23.02
C LEU A 312 -20.42 -25.11 22.63
N LEU A 313 -19.99 -24.31 23.62
CA LEU A 313 -19.10 -23.18 23.40
C LEU A 313 -17.70 -23.66 22.99
N ASP A 314 -17.25 -24.77 23.56
CA ASP A 314 -15.96 -25.39 23.25
C ASP A 314 -15.90 -25.95 21.82
N LYS A 315 -17.02 -26.48 21.30
CA LYS A 315 -17.16 -26.85 19.89
C LYS A 315 -17.11 -25.64 18.94
N CYS A 316 -17.75 -24.52 19.29
CA CYS A 316 -17.68 -23.30 18.47
C CYS A 316 -16.29 -22.65 18.51
N VAL A 317 -15.66 -22.62 19.70
CA VAL A 317 -14.31 -22.07 19.88
C VAL A 317 -13.26 -22.96 19.20
N SER A 318 -13.41 -24.28 19.20
CA SER A 318 -12.49 -25.18 18.49
C SER A 318 -12.55 -25.01 16.97
N VAL A 319 -13.75 -24.81 16.39
CA VAL A 319 -13.91 -24.51 14.96
C VAL A 319 -13.30 -23.16 14.58
N ILE A 320 -13.45 -22.14 15.43
CA ILE A 320 -12.83 -20.82 15.23
C ILE A 320 -11.31 -20.89 15.39
N CYS A 321 -10.80 -21.63 16.39
CA CYS A 321 -9.38 -21.89 16.58
C CYS A 321 -8.78 -22.69 15.41
N PHE A 322 -9.51 -23.64 14.84
CA PHE A 322 -9.09 -24.42 13.66
C PHE A 322 -9.00 -23.54 12.41
N CYS A 323 -9.98 -22.65 12.18
CA CYS A 323 -9.93 -21.68 11.08
C CYS A 323 -8.79 -20.66 11.25
N LEU A 324 -8.50 -20.26 12.50
CA LEU A 324 -7.35 -19.41 12.84
C LEU A 324 -6.01 -20.12 12.69
N ALA A 325 -5.93 -21.42 12.99
CA ALA A 325 -4.77 -22.26 12.71
C ALA A 325 -4.53 -22.36 11.19
N CYS A 326 -5.60 -22.50 10.39
CA CYS A 326 -5.54 -22.44 8.93
C CYS A 326 -4.93 -21.13 8.40
N LEU A 327 -5.28 -19.99 9.01
CA LEU A 327 -4.73 -18.66 8.72
C LEU A 327 -3.23 -18.55 9.05
N LEU A 328 -2.79 -19.17 10.15
CA LEU A 328 -1.38 -19.26 10.51
C LEU A 328 -0.60 -20.21 9.59
N THR A 329 -1.22 -21.29 9.11
CA THR A 329 -0.63 -22.13 8.06
C THR A 329 -0.56 -21.41 6.73
N PHE A 330 -1.50 -20.54 6.37
CA PHE A 330 -1.42 -19.71 5.18
C PHE A 330 -0.23 -18.73 5.26
N ARG A 331 -0.02 -18.09 6.43
CA ARG A 331 1.20 -17.31 6.72
C ARG A 331 2.47 -18.17 6.63
N LYS A 332 2.46 -19.40 7.17
CA LYS A 332 3.62 -20.32 7.05
C LYS A 332 3.84 -20.81 5.62
N ARG A 333 2.80 -20.92 4.80
CA ARG A 333 2.88 -21.30 3.37
C ARG A 333 3.40 -20.17 2.52
N LEU A 334 2.94 -18.94 2.74
CA LEU A 334 3.49 -17.72 2.11
C LEU A 334 4.94 -17.50 2.50
N ARG A 335 5.29 -17.69 3.78
CA ARG A 335 6.68 -17.59 4.24
C ARG A 335 7.56 -18.69 3.64
N ARG A 336 7.08 -19.93 3.57
CA ARG A 336 7.80 -21.04 2.91
C ARG A 336 7.98 -20.80 1.42
N TRP A 337 6.92 -20.37 0.72
CA TRP A 337 6.98 -20.04 -0.70
C TRP A 337 7.99 -18.91 -0.98
N TRP A 338 8.05 -17.90 -0.11
CA TRP A 338 9.02 -16.81 -0.23
C TRP A 338 10.46 -17.29 0.03
N ILE A 339 10.68 -18.13 1.05
CA ILE A 339 12.00 -18.72 1.35
C ILE A 339 12.45 -19.66 0.23
N ASP A 340 11.57 -20.52 -0.29
CA ASP A 340 11.89 -21.46 -1.36
C ASP A 340 12.27 -20.72 -2.65
N LYS A 341 11.60 -19.60 -2.95
CA LYS A 341 11.97 -18.71 -4.06
C LYS A 341 13.32 -18.03 -3.84
N GLU A 342 13.61 -17.56 -2.64
CA GLU A 342 14.88 -16.89 -2.32
C GLU A 342 16.07 -17.86 -2.42
N VAL A 343 15.87 -19.11 -1.99
CA VAL A 343 16.86 -20.19 -2.12
C VAL A 343 17.10 -20.55 -3.59
N THR A 344 16.04 -20.72 -4.40
CA THR A 344 16.21 -21.04 -5.84
C THR A 344 16.92 -19.93 -6.60
N THR A 345 16.61 -18.66 -6.30
CA THR A 345 17.31 -17.53 -6.94
C THR A 345 18.77 -17.41 -6.54
N ARG A 346 19.19 -17.87 -5.36
CA ARG A 346 20.61 -17.88 -4.97
C ARG A 346 21.38 -19.01 -5.65
N THR A 347 20.78 -20.20 -5.78
CA THR A 347 21.42 -21.32 -6.47
C THR A 347 21.61 -21.09 -7.97
N GLU A 348 20.76 -20.29 -8.61
CA GLU A 348 20.93 -19.89 -10.02
C GLU A 348 21.95 -18.76 -10.23
N LEU A 349 22.37 -18.07 -9.16
CA LEU A 349 23.38 -17.00 -9.21
C LEU A 349 24.80 -17.51 -8.85
N GLU A 350 24.91 -18.71 -8.30
CA GLU A 350 26.18 -19.38 -7.96
C GLU A 350 26.60 -20.46 -8.99
N LEU A 351 25.75 -20.74 -9.98
CA LEU A 351 26.01 -21.58 -11.16
C LEU A 351 26.17 -20.70 -12.40
#